data_AF-A0AAE1PVB9-F1
#
_entry.id   AF-A0AAE1PVB9-F1
#
_cell.length_a   1.000
_cell.length_b   1.000
_cell.length_c   1.000
_cell.angle_alpha   90.00
_cell.angle_beta   90.00
_cell.angle_gamma   90.00
#
_symmetry.space_group_name_H-M   'P 1'
#
loop_
_entity.id
_entity.type
_entity.pdbx_description
1 polymer ?
#
loop_
_entity_poly.entity_id
_entity_poly.type
_entity_poly.pdbx_seq_one_letter_code
_entity_poly.pdbx_strand_id
1 'polypeptide(L)'
;MIQEPDRQWGTDTDGVFDGVSGYLQREEVDFSAIAAPSAPRMKVANFIRSYPVDNLIIVSLQPQPLPKNLVFVRPFTGTVYYFIIINQINPSITGDKISRHQQH
;
A
#
# COMPACT_ATOMS: atom_id res chain seq x y z
N MET A 1 -31.92 28.64 13.66
CA MET A 1 -30.67 28.65 12.86
C MET A 1 -30.23 27.20 12.79
N ILE A 2 -30.30 26.55 11.63
CA ILE A 2 -29.96 25.13 11.49
C ILE A 2 -28.43 25.06 11.45
N GLN A 3 -27.82 24.49 12.49
CA GLN A 3 -26.38 24.26 12.53
C GLN A 3 -26.04 23.18 11.49
N GLU A 4 -25.06 23.43 10.62
CA GLU A 4 -24.65 22.42 9.65
C GLU A 4 -24.08 21.19 10.38
N PRO A 5 -24.45 19.97 9.95
CA PRO A 5 -23.92 18.77 10.58
C PRO A 5 -22.40 18.72 10.44
N ASP A 6 -21.74 18.23 11.49
CA ASP A 6 -20.29 18.14 11.65
C ASP A 6 -19.56 17.25 10.62
N ARG A 7 -20.28 16.68 9.65
CA ARG A 7 -19.80 15.76 8.60
C ARG A 7 -19.11 14.51 9.16
N GLN A 8 -19.41 14.14 10.40
CA GLN A 8 -18.84 12.98 11.06
C GLN A 8 -19.91 11.90 11.28
N TRP A 9 -19.50 10.63 11.17
CA TRP A 9 -20.40 9.50 11.44
C TRP A 9 -20.75 9.34 12.91
N GLY A 10 -19.91 9.85 13.79
CA GLY A 10 -20.03 9.74 15.23
C GLY A 10 -19.06 8.75 15.84
N THR A 11 -18.32 9.22 16.84
CA THR A 11 -17.41 8.49 17.70
C THR A 11 -18.04 8.36 19.07
N ASP A 12 -17.86 7.20 19.70
CA ASP A 12 -18.32 6.97 21.06
C ASP A 12 -17.30 7.58 22.05
N THR A 13 -17.76 8.51 22.88
CA THR A 13 -17.02 9.03 24.03
C THR A 13 -17.83 8.76 25.28
N ASP A 14 -17.49 7.71 26.02
CA ASP A 14 -18.14 7.30 27.28
C ASP A 14 -19.68 7.12 27.17
N GLY A 15 -20.16 6.58 26.04
CA GLY A 15 -21.58 6.34 25.79
C GLY A 15 -22.33 7.55 25.22
N VAL A 16 -21.63 8.67 24.99
CA VAL A 16 -22.14 9.83 24.26
C VAL A 16 -21.54 9.83 22.87
N PHE A 17 -22.39 9.82 21.85
CA PHE A 17 -21.96 9.95 20.47
C PHE A 17 -21.99 11.41 20.01
N ASP A 18 -20.99 11.77 19.20
CA ASP A 18 -21.03 12.95 18.33
C ASP A 18 -21.52 12.56 16.92
N GLY A 19 -21.52 13.50 15.98
CA GLY A 19 -21.90 13.23 14.59
C GLY A 19 -23.31 12.72 14.38
N VAL A 20 -23.50 12.06 13.23
CA VAL A 20 -24.77 11.44 12.84
C VAL A 20 -25.31 10.50 13.92
N SER A 21 -24.45 9.70 14.56
CA SER A 21 -24.85 8.81 15.64
C SER A 21 -25.33 9.57 16.88
N GLY A 22 -24.70 10.71 17.20
CA GLY A 22 -25.11 11.59 18.29
C GLY A 22 -26.42 12.31 18.04
N TYR A 23 -26.63 12.78 16.81
CA TYR A 23 -27.91 13.39 16.40
C TYR A 23 -29.07 12.40 16.51
N LEU A 24 -28.85 11.13 16.14
CA LEU A 24 -29.81 10.04 16.32
C LEU A 24 -30.04 9.74 17.81
N GLN A 25 -28.98 9.70 18.62
CA GLN A 25 -29.09 9.45 20.06
C GLN A 25 -29.88 10.54 20.80
N ARG A 26 -29.76 11.80 20.37
CA ARG A 26 -30.46 12.95 20.96
C ARG A 26 -31.83 13.22 20.34
N GLU A 27 -32.29 12.35 19.43
CA GLU A 27 -33.56 12.50 18.70
C GLU A 27 -33.66 13.84 17.93
N GLU A 28 -32.52 14.40 17.52
CA GLU A 28 -32.46 15.62 16.70
C GLU A 28 -32.74 15.33 15.21
N VAL A 29 -32.61 14.06 14.81
CA VAL A 29 -32.95 13.53 13.49
C VAL A 29 -33.64 12.18 13.63
N ASP A 30 -34.61 11.89 12.76
CA ASP A 30 -35.43 10.67 12.85
C ASP A 30 -34.76 9.43 12.24
N PHE A 31 -33.92 9.61 11.21
CA PHE A 31 -33.24 8.51 10.53
C PHE A 31 -31.95 8.96 9.82
N SER A 32 -31.07 7.99 9.55
CA SER A 32 -29.96 8.15 8.60
C SER A 32 -30.04 7.06 7.53
N ALA A 33 -29.88 7.46 6.27
CA ALA A 33 -29.82 6.52 5.14
C ALA A 33 -28.47 5.81 5.04
N ILE A 34 -27.41 6.38 5.63
CA ILE A 34 -26.05 5.88 5.52
C ILE A 34 -25.49 5.80 6.94
N ALA A 35 -25.30 4.60 7.46
CA ALA A 35 -24.61 4.34 8.70
C ALA A 35 -24.16 2.89 8.74
N ALA A 36 -22.87 2.67 8.95
CA ALA A 36 -22.36 1.31 9.18
C ALA A 36 -22.78 0.84 10.58
N PRO A 37 -23.40 -0.35 10.71
CA PRO A 37 -23.74 -0.92 12.01
C PRO A 37 -22.45 -1.27 12.75
N SER A 38 -22.36 -0.85 14.01
CA SER A 38 -21.29 -1.23 14.92
C SER A 38 -21.88 -1.57 16.28
N ALA A 39 -21.24 -2.47 17.02
CA ALA A 39 -21.71 -2.89 18.34
C ALA A 39 -22.08 -1.72 19.30
N PRO A 40 -21.29 -0.62 19.39
CA PRO A 40 -21.67 0.49 20.24
C PRO A 40 -22.83 1.33 19.64
N ARG A 41 -22.91 1.51 18.32
CA ARG A 41 -24.01 2.26 17.68
C ARG A 41 -25.36 1.54 17.74
N MET A 42 -25.35 0.21 17.75
CA MET A 42 -26.56 -0.59 17.90
C MET A 42 -27.23 -0.42 19.28
N LYS A 43 -26.55 0.19 20.26
CA LYS A 43 -27.15 0.52 21.56
C LYS A 43 -27.98 1.80 21.55
N VAL A 44 -27.69 2.71 20.61
CA VAL A 44 -28.30 4.05 20.54
C VAL A 44 -29.27 4.22 19.37
N ALA A 45 -29.14 3.39 18.34
CA ALA A 45 -29.99 3.45 17.16
C ALA A 45 -30.41 2.05 16.69
N ASN A 46 -31.64 1.97 16.18
CA ASN A 46 -32.18 0.74 15.59
C ASN A 46 -31.83 0.68 14.11
N PHE A 47 -30.97 -0.28 13.73
CA PHE A 47 -30.62 -0.51 12.33
C PHE A 47 -31.65 -1.43 11.68
N ILE A 48 -32.26 -0.97 10.58
CA ILE A 48 -32.99 -1.86 9.68
C ILE A 48 -32.01 -2.84 9.04
N ARG A 49 -32.46 -4.06 8.76
CA ARG A 49 -31.67 -5.19 8.24
C ARG A 49 -30.53 -4.72 7.34
N SER A 50 -29.29 -5.03 7.73
CA SER A 50 -28.12 -4.64 6.94
C SER A 50 -28.16 -5.32 5.57
N TYR A 51 -28.12 -4.49 4.52
CA TYR A 51 -27.78 -4.94 3.17
C TYR A 51 -26.29 -5.37 3.16
N PRO A 52 -25.87 -6.26 2.24
CA PRO A 52 -24.59 -6.95 2.34
C PRO A 52 -23.42 -6.01 2.61
N VAL A 53 -22.61 -6.44 3.57
CA VAL A 53 -21.52 -5.72 4.23
C VAL A 53 -20.57 -5.09 3.22
N ASP A 54 -20.27 -3.80 3.42
CA ASP A 54 -19.09 -3.18 2.82
C ASP A 54 -17.87 -4.01 3.23
N ASN A 55 -17.28 -4.72 2.28
CA ASN A 55 -16.07 -5.50 2.54
C ASN A 55 -14.92 -4.53 2.81
N LEU A 56 -14.25 -4.70 3.96
CA LEU A 56 -12.99 -4.01 4.21
C LEU A 56 -11.94 -4.53 3.22
N ILE A 57 -11.62 -3.72 2.22
CA ILE A 57 -10.57 -4.02 1.25
C ILE A 57 -9.34 -3.15 1.52
N ILE A 58 -8.17 -3.74 1.35
CA ILE A 58 -6.92 -2.99 1.34
C ILE A 58 -6.67 -2.55 -0.10
N VAL A 59 -6.70 -1.25 -0.34
CA VAL A 59 -6.33 -0.67 -1.63
C VAL A 59 -4.85 -0.31 -1.57
N SER A 60 -4.04 -0.95 -2.41
CA SER A 60 -2.61 -0.66 -2.55
C SER A 60 -2.25 -0.46 -4.02
N LEU A 61 -1.21 0.31 -4.27
CA LEU A 61 -0.67 0.48 -5.61
C LEU A 61 -0.05 -0.84 -6.07
N GLN A 62 -0.44 -1.31 -7.25
CA GLN A 62 0.21 -2.44 -7.89
C GLN A 62 1.67 -2.06 -8.21
N PRO A 63 2.66 -2.86 -7.79
CA PRO A 63 4.05 -2.57 -8.12
C PRO A 63 4.24 -2.63 -9.63
N GLN A 64 4.80 -1.56 -10.20
CA GLN A 64 5.14 -1.53 -11.61
C GLN A 64 6.44 -2.32 -11.84
N PRO A 65 6.53 -3.13 -12.92
CA PRO A 65 7.77 -3.78 -13.26
C PRO A 65 8.85 -2.73 -13.54
N LEU A 66 10.08 -3.02 -13.13
CA LEU A 66 11.22 -2.18 -13.47
C LEU A 66 11.34 -2.03 -14.99
N PRO A 67 11.78 -0.86 -15.48
CA PRO A 67 12.09 -0.63 -16.88
C PRO A 67 12.93 -1.77 -17.49
N LYS A 68 12.57 -2.22 -18.70
CA LYS A 68 13.21 -3.39 -19.38
C LYS A 68 14.73 -3.27 -19.54
N ASN A 69 15.26 -2.05 -19.64
CA ASN A 69 16.69 -1.79 -19.73
C ASN A 69 17.45 -2.16 -18.44
N LEU A 70 16.80 -2.12 -17.27
CA LEU A 70 17.42 -2.49 -16.00
C LEU A 70 17.51 -4.02 -15.81
N VAL A 71 16.86 -4.82 -16.66
CA VAL A 71 16.95 -6.29 -16.63
C VAL A 71 18.38 -6.76 -16.93
N PHE A 72 19.14 -6.03 -17.75
CA PHE A 72 20.50 -6.42 -18.10
C PHE A 72 21.51 -6.11 -16.99
N VAL A 73 21.25 -5.07 -16.19
CA VAL A 73 22.19 -4.62 -15.15
C VAL A 73 21.97 -5.33 -13.81
N ARG A 74 20.72 -5.74 -13.53
CA ARG A 74 20.30 -6.35 -12.26
C ARG A 74 20.89 -7.72 -11.90
N PRO A 75 21.15 -8.67 -12.84
CA PRO A 75 21.55 -10.03 -12.47
C PRO A 75 23.04 -10.17 -12.13
N PHE A 76 23.87 -9.17 -12.42
CA PHE A 76 25.31 -9.23 -12.23
C PHE A 76 25.75 -8.37 -11.04
N THR A 77 26.44 -8.96 -10.08
CA THR A 77 27.11 -8.25 -9.00
C THR A 77 28.16 -7.30 -9.59
N GLY A 78 28.34 -6.10 -9.02
CA GLY A 78 29.31 -5.10 -9.49
C GLY A 78 30.71 -5.67 -9.81
N THR A 79 31.11 -6.69 -9.07
CA THR A 79 32.32 -7.49 -9.26
C THR A 79 32.50 -8.03 -10.69
N VAL A 80 31.43 -8.50 -11.34
CA VAL A 80 31.49 -9.04 -12.72
C VAL A 80 31.83 -7.94 -13.72
N TYR A 81 31.24 -6.75 -13.56
CA TYR A 81 31.57 -5.59 -14.39
C TYR A 81 33.01 -5.14 -14.19
N TYR A 82 33.49 -5.14 -12.94
CA TYR A 82 34.91 -4.86 -12.64
C TYR A 82 35.85 -5.82 -13.39
N PHE A 83 35.55 -7.13 -13.37
CA PHE A 83 36.37 -8.11 -14.09
C PHE A 83 36.35 -7.92 -15.62
N ILE A 84 35.19 -7.59 -16.20
CA ILE A 84 35.09 -7.33 -17.65
C ILE A 84 35.92 -6.11 -18.04
N ILE A 85 35.85 -5.02 -17.26
CA ILE A 85 36.59 -3.78 -17.52
C ILE A 85 38.10 -4.01 -17.40
N ILE A 86 38.54 -4.71 -16.34
CA ILE A 86 39.97 -4.99 -16.12
C ILE A 86 40.56 -5.87 -17.24
N ASN A 87 39.81 -6.89 -17.70
CA ASN A 87 40.26 -7.77 -18.77
C ASN A 87 40.32 -7.07 -20.14
N GLN A 88 39.43 -6.10 -20.40
CA GLN A 88 39.46 -5.29 -21.62
C GLN A 88 40.64 -4.30 -21.65
N ILE A 89 41.06 -3.77 -20.50
CA ILE A 89 42.17 -2.79 -20.40
C ILE A 89 43.55 -3.45 -20.53
N ASN A 90 43.70 -4.73 -20.14
CA ASN A 90 44.98 -5.44 -20.17
C ASN A 90 44.95 -6.71 -21.05
N PRO A 91 44.77 -6.61 -22.37
CA PRO A 91 44.82 -7.79 -23.26
C PRO A 91 46.21 -8.46 -23.27
N SER A 92 47.26 -7.72 -22.92
CA SER A 92 48.66 -8.14 -23.02
C SER A 92 49.08 -9.22 -22.01
N ILE A 93 48.34 -9.44 -20.92
CA ILE A 93 48.73 -10.39 -19.85
C ILE A 93 48.29 -11.84 -20.18
N THR A 94 47.24 -12.00 -20.98
CA THR A 94 46.71 -13.33 -21.34
C THR A 94 47.33 -13.87 -22.63
N GLY A 95 47.71 -13.00 -23.58
CA GLY A 95 48.37 -13.42 -24.83
C GLY A 95 49.78 -13.99 -24.63
N ASP A 96 50.53 -13.50 -23.63
CA ASP A 96 51.94 -13.89 -23.43
C ASP A 96 52.11 -15.26 -22.74
N LYS A 97 51.04 -15.79 -22.11
CA LYS A 97 51.05 -17.12 -21.48
C LYS A 97 50.69 -18.25 -22.43
N ILE A 98 49.94 -17.98 -23.49
CA ILE A 98 49.52 -18.99 -24.46
C ILE A 98 50.65 -19.29 -25.46
N SER A 99 51.43 -18.27 -25.85
CA SER A 99 52.54 -18.47 -26.79
C SER A 99 53.74 -19.22 -26.19
N ARG A 100 53.91 -19.23 -24.86
CA ARG A 100 55.03 -19.93 -24.20
C ARG A 100 54.77 -21.40 -23.89
N HIS A 101 53.52 -21.85 -23.94
CA HIS A 101 53.17 -23.27 -23.73
C HIS A 101 53.16 -24.10 -25.02
N GLN A 102 53.34 -23.49 -26.20
CA GLN A 102 53.50 -24.20 -27.48
C GLN A 102 54.95 -24.31 -27.96
N GLN A 103 55.91 -23.86 -27.16
CA GLN A 103 57.34 -24.04 -27.41
C GLN A 103 57.99 -24.79 -26.24
N HIS A 104 57.58 -26.03 -26.01
CA HIS A 104 58.44 -27.08 -25.44
C HIS A 104 57.82 -28.47 -25.61
#